data_AF-A0A3D2FYR9-F1
#
_entry.id   AF-A0A3D2FYR9-F1
#
_cell.length_a   1.000
_cell.length_b   1.000
_cell.length_c   1.000
_cell.angle_alpha   90.00
_cell.angle_beta   90.00
_cell.angle_gamma   90.00
#
_symmetry.space_group_name_H-M   'P 1'
#
loop_
_entity.id
_entity.type
_entity.pdbx_description
1 polymer ?
#
loop_
_entity_poly.entity_id
_entity_poly.type
_entity_poly.pdbx_seq_one_letter_code
_entity_poly.pdbx_strand_id
1 'polypeptide(L)'
;MPSATFFLPARRSLLPKVSISGGKPMSKERDMRRTDWKRITKRRYVSRGEADIFGSAGRISLTLIDEVTGPLTVHYHSRAVLIAEAGYSWFQAAVPGTRWWLMAMFDECDRLIQIYFDITGGSRFDDPENPTFEDMYLDIVVSADGSIEVVDRDELDEALQSGAITVLQHREAIEACEKLEKFLRENSTAVLEWCSAMQRKLKREMPV
;
A
#
# COMPACT_ATOMS: atom_id res chain seq x y z
N MET A 1 58.91 2.52 -11.45
CA MET A 1 58.02 1.86 -12.43
C MET A 1 56.91 1.15 -11.66
N PRO A 2 55.66 1.22 -12.12
CA PRO A 2 54.50 1.27 -11.22
C PRO A 2 54.01 -0.10 -10.75
N SER A 3 53.48 -0.10 -9.53
CA SER A 3 52.79 -1.21 -8.89
C SER A 3 51.39 -1.37 -9.48
N ALA A 4 51.07 -2.54 -10.03
CA ALA A 4 49.75 -2.86 -10.54
C ALA A 4 48.77 -3.06 -9.36
N THR A 5 47.80 -2.17 -9.23
CA THR A 5 46.68 -2.34 -8.28
C THR A 5 45.54 -3.00 -9.03
N PHE A 6 45.25 -4.26 -8.71
CA PHE A 6 44.06 -4.96 -9.20
C PHE A 6 42.82 -4.36 -8.52
N PHE A 7 41.99 -3.64 -9.28
CA PHE A 7 40.61 -3.37 -8.88
C PHE A 7 39.78 -4.62 -9.15
N LEU A 8 39.37 -5.34 -8.09
CA LEU A 8 38.26 -6.28 -8.21
C LEU A 8 36.96 -5.48 -8.41
N PRO A 9 36.11 -5.83 -9.39
CA PRO A 9 34.78 -5.25 -9.47
C PRO A 9 33.96 -5.67 -8.24
N ALA A 10 33.31 -4.69 -7.61
CA ALA A 10 32.38 -4.93 -6.51
C ALA A 10 31.33 -5.98 -6.95
N ARG A 11 31.25 -7.08 -6.21
CA ARG A 11 30.22 -8.11 -6.43
C ARG A 11 28.87 -7.44 -6.25
N ARG A 12 28.09 -7.36 -7.34
CA ARG A 12 26.65 -7.10 -7.29
C ARG A 12 26.04 -8.14 -6.34
N SER A 13 25.44 -7.65 -5.26
CA SER A 13 24.64 -8.45 -4.35
C SER A 13 23.51 -9.12 -5.14
N LEU A 14 23.59 -10.43 -5.32
CA LEU A 14 22.56 -11.29 -5.91
C LEU A 14 21.58 -11.74 -4.82
N LEU A 15 21.04 -10.79 -4.04
CA LEU A 15 19.95 -11.10 -3.12
C LEU A 15 18.64 -11.21 -3.91
N PRO A 16 17.78 -12.19 -3.61
CA PRO A 16 16.48 -12.33 -4.26
C PRO A 16 15.61 -11.10 -3.98
N LYS A 17 15.01 -10.56 -5.04
CA LYS A 17 14.21 -9.33 -5.05
C LYS A 17 12.84 -9.56 -4.40
N VAL A 18 12.38 -8.60 -3.59
CA VAL A 18 11.00 -8.54 -3.14
C VAL A 18 10.30 -7.48 -3.99
N SER A 19 9.61 -7.92 -5.04
CA SER A 19 8.57 -7.15 -5.72
C SER A 19 7.25 -7.75 -5.27
N ILE A 20 6.42 -6.96 -4.61
CA ILE A 20 5.13 -7.41 -4.09
C ILE A 20 4.10 -7.53 -5.23
N SER A 21 4.39 -6.87 -6.34
CA SER A 21 3.52 -6.80 -7.50
C SER A 21 3.92 -7.87 -8.53
N GLY A 22 3.12 -8.92 -8.62
CA GLY A 22 3.12 -9.77 -9.81
C GLY A 22 2.59 -8.98 -11.00
N GLY A 23 3.42 -8.12 -11.59
CA GLY A 23 3.13 -7.29 -12.75
C GLY A 23 1.93 -6.35 -12.58
N LYS A 24 2.13 -5.18 -11.96
CA LYS A 24 1.13 -4.08 -12.02
C LYS A 24 0.75 -3.81 -13.49
N PRO A 25 -0.55 -3.86 -13.87
CA PRO A 25 -0.98 -3.44 -15.21
C PRO A 25 -0.79 -1.93 -15.40
N MET A 26 -0.71 -1.49 -16.66
CA MET A 26 -0.36 -0.11 -17.10
C MET A 26 -1.24 1.04 -16.59
N SER A 27 -2.29 0.78 -15.79
CA SER A 27 -3.13 1.85 -15.23
C SER A 27 -2.49 2.40 -13.95
N LYS A 28 -2.09 3.68 -13.99
CA LYS A 28 -1.66 4.42 -12.80
C LYS A 28 -2.79 4.72 -11.84
N GLU A 29 -4.03 4.71 -12.32
CA GLU A 29 -5.17 5.11 -11.51
C GLU A 29 -5.80 3.91 -10.80
N ARG A 30 -6.05 4.10 -9.51
CA ARG A 30 -6.72 3.13 -8.63
C ARG A 30 -7.87 3.82 -7.92
N ASP A 31 -8.90 3.06 -7.59
CA ASP A 31 -10.07 3.53 -6.86
C ASP A 31 -10.21 2.81 -5.51
N MET A 32 -10.92 3.42 -4.55
CA MET A 32 -11.12 2.85 -3.21
C MET A 32 -11.91 1.54 -3.20
N ARG A 33 -12.77 1.28 -4.19
CA ARG A 33 -13.43 -0.03 -4.33
C ARG A 33 -12.46 -1.12 -4.81
N ARG A 34 -11.25 -0.74 -5.21
CA ARG A 34 -10.24 -1.59 -5.86
C ARG A 34 -10.84 -2.35 -7.03
N THR A 35 -11.53 -1.65 -7.93
CA THR A 35 -12.20 -2.25 -9.10
C THR A 35 -11.19 -2.89 -10.07
N ASP A 36 -9.92 -2.49 -9.98
CA ASP A 36 -8.76 -3.10 -10.64
C ASP A 36 -8.52 -4.56 -10.20
N TRP A 37 -8.87 -4.92 -8.97
CA TRP A 37 -8.69 -6.27 -8.44
C TRP A 37 -9.76 -7.25 -8.93
N LYS A 38 -9.51 -7.87 -10.08
CA LYS A 38 -10.39 -8.88 -10.69
C LYS A 38 -10.39 -10.22 -9.95
N ARG A 39 -9.40 -10.46 -9.07
CA ARG A 39 -9.32 -11.66 -8.21
C ARG A 39 -10.49 -11.74 -7.23
N ILE A 40 -11.00 -10.60 -6.75
CA ILE A 40 -12.16 -10.56 -5.86
C ILE A 40 -13.43 -10.52 -6.73
N THR A 41 -14.13 -11.65 -6.81
CA THR A 41 -15.32 -11.82 -7.66
C THR A 41 -16.58 -11.31 -6.98
N LYS A 42 -16.62 -11.34 -5.64
CA LYS A 42 -17.73 -10.82 -4.84
C LYS A 42 -17.22 -10.13 -3.59
N ARG A 43 -17.78 -8.96 -3.32
CA ARG A 43 -17.40 -8.13 -2.17
C ARG A 43 -18.58 -7.30 -1.68
N ARG A 44 -18.57 -6.98 -0.40
CA ARG A 44 -19.36 -5.91 0.19
C ARG A 44 -18.45 -4.72 0.46
N TYR A 45 -19.01 -3.51 0.33
CA TYR A 45 -18.26 -2.27 0.42
C TYR A 45 -19.06 -1.23 1.19
N VAL A 46 -18.40 -0.52 2.10
CA VAL A 46 -18.93 0.67 2.78
C VAL A 46 -17.88 1.76 2.81
N SER A 47 -18.29 3.02 2.65
CA SER A 47 -17.41 4.18 2.74
C SER A 47 -18.00 5.29 3.63
N ARG A 48 -17.14 6.10 4.22
CA ARG A 48 -17.51 7.29 5.02
C ARG A 48 -16.56 8.43 4.73
N GLY A 49 -17.11 9.62 4.49
CA GLY A 49 -16.36 10.87 4.48
C GLY A 49 -16.14 11.43 5.89
N GLU A 50 -15.34 12.49 5.98
CA GLU A 50 -15.09 13.29 7.18
C GLU A 50 -14.59 12.49 8.40
N ALA A 51 -13.94 11.35 8.16
CA ALA A 51 -13.27 10.60 9.22
C ALA A 51 -12.01 11.34 9.66
N ASP A 52 -11.75 11.36 10.97
CA ASP A 52 -10.49 11.84 11.52
C ASP A 52 -9.39 10.79 11.30
N ILE A 53 -8.47 11.12 10.41
CA ILE A 53 -7.30 10.33 10.03
C ILE A 53 -6.07 11.10 10.48
N PHE A 54 -5.55 10.74 11.66
CA PHE A 54 -4.35 11.36 12.26
C PHE A 54 -4.45 12.89 12.40
N GLY A 55 -5.62 13.41 12.77
CA GLY A 55 -5.89 14.83 12.95
C GLY A 55 -6.34 15.55 11.67
N SER A 56 -6.56 14.82 10.58
CA SER A 56 -7.01 15.36 9.29
C SER A 56 -8.30 14.69 8.82
N ALA A 57 -9.25 15.49 8.33
CA ALA A 57 -10.48 14.96 7.75
C ALA A 57 -10.18 14.25 6.42
N GLY A 58 -10.71 13.04 6.25
CA GLY A 58 -10.61 12.31 5.00
C GLY A 58 -11.65 11.21 4.85
N ARG A 59 -11.39 10.27 3.95
CA ARG A 59 -12.29 9.18 3.62
C ARG A 59 -11.74 7.86 4.13
N ILE A 60 -12.62 7.05 4.69
CA ILE A 60 -12.34 5.66 5.03
C ILE A 60 -13.30 4.72 4.30
N SER A 61 -12.86 3.51 4.02
CA SER A 61 -13.72 2.45 3.51
C SER A 61 -13.38 1.10 4.10
N LEU A 62 -14.31 0.16 3.95
CA LEU A 62 -14.08 -1.24 4.24
C LEU A 62 -14.65 -2.08 3.10
N THR A 63 -13.81 -2.96 2.57
CA THR A 63 -14.18 -4.02 1.64
C THR A 63 -14.13 -5.34 2.38
N LEU A 64 -15.24 -6.08 2.42
CA LEU A 64 -15.27 -7.47 2.89
C LEU A 64 -15.29 -8.39 1.67
N ILE A 65 -14.34 -9.32 1.64
CA ILE A 65 -14.14 -10.24 0.54
C ILE A 65 -15.04 -11.45 0.76
N ASP A 66 -16.10 -11.57 -0.03
CA ASP A 66 -17.01 -12.71 0.09
C ASP A 66 -16.51 -13.88 -0.79
N GLU A 67 -15.95 -13.59 -1.97
CA GLU A 67 -15.45 -14.61 -2.90
C GLU A 67 -14.20 -14.13 -3.66
N VAL A 68 -13.23 -15.03 -3.83
CA VAL A 68 -12.02 -14.84 -4.66
C VAL A 68 -11.87 -15.96 -5.69
N THR A 69 -11.22 -15.68 -6.82
CA THR A 69 -10.82 -16.72 -7.78
C THR A 69 -9.74 -17.66 -7.23
N GLY A 70 -9.06 -17.24 -6.16
CA GLY A 70 -8.10 -18.02 -5.39
C GLY A 70 -7.31 -17.12 -4.44
N PRO A 71 -6.73 -17.68 -3.37
CA PRO A 71 -5.97 -16.92 -2.38
C PRO A 71 -4.80 -16.16 -3.03
N LEU A 72 -4.43 -15.03 -2.43
CA LEU A 72 -3.21 -14.32 -2.79
C LEU A 72 -2.24 -14.26 -1.61
N THR A 73 -1.10 -14.91 -1.79
CA THR A 73 0.03 -14.85 -0.89
C THR A 73 1.14 -14.00 -1.49
N VAL A 74 1.62 -13.02 -0.73
CA VAL A 74 2.80 -12.20 -1.06
C VAL A 74 4.03 -12.84 -0.40
N HIS A 75 5.12 -12.94 -1.15
CA HIS A 75 6.37 -13.54 -0.69
C HIS A 75 7.43 -12.46 -0.46
N TYR A 76 7.78 -12.27 0.80
CA TYR A 76 8.95 -11.50 1.23
C TYR A 76 10.13 -12.45 1.41
N HIS A 77 11.35 -11.90 1.55
CA HIS A 77 12.53 -12.73 1.74
C HIS A 77 12.40 -13.69 2.95
N SER A 78 11.85 -13.21 4.06
CA SER A 78 11.80 -13.96 5.33
C SER A 78 10.47 -14.66 5.61
N ARG A 79 9.41 -14.36 4.84
CA ARG A 79 8.05 -14.81 5.14
C ARG A 79 7.13 -14.78 3.92
N ALA A 80 6.08 -15.59 3.98
CA ALA A 80 4.95 -15.51 3.07
C ALA A 80 3.71 -15.03 3.83
N VAL A 81 2.93 -14.13 3.24
CA VAL A 81 1.78 -13.48 3.88
C VAL A 81 0.56 -13.64 3.00
N LEU A 82 -0.46 -14.34 3.48
CA LEU A 82 -1.77 -14.42 2.82
C LEU A 82 -2.51 -13.11 3.06
N ILE A 83 -2.82 -12.37 1.99
CA ILE A 83 -3.37 -11.01 2.07
C ILE A 83 -4.79 -10.88 1.53
N ALA A 84 -5.28 -11.93 0.85
CA ALA A 84 -6.62 -11.99 0.29
C ALA A 84 -7.11 -13.43 0.23
N GLU A 85 -8.23 -13.69 0.90
CA GLU A 85 -9.02 -14.93 0.87
C GLU A 85 -10.47 -14.57 1.23
N ALA A 86 -11.42 -15.46 0.95
CA ALA A 86 -12.80 -15.32 1.42
C ALA A 86 -12.84 -15.13 2.95
N GLY A 87 -13.64 -14.17 3.41
CA GLY A 87 -13.74 -13.75 4.80
C GLY A 87 -12.76 -12.66 5.21
N TYR A 88 -11.74 -12.36 4.40
CA TYR A 88 -10.77 -11.30 4.70
C TYR A 88 -11.40 -9.93 4.44
N SER A 89 -10.85 -8.89 5.06
CA SER A 89 -11.29 -7.52 4.82
C SER A 89 -10.15 -6.55 4.59
N TRP A 90 -10.40 -5.55 3.75
CA TRP A 90 -9.47 -4.47 3.47
C TRP A 90 -10.08 -3.15 3.93
N PHE A 91 -9.48 -2.58 4.96
CA PHE A 91 -9.76 -1.23 5.41
C PHE A 91 -8.87 -0.27 4.63
N GLN A 92 -9.42 0.85 4.17
CA GLN A 92 -8.64 1.86 3.47
C GLN A 92 -8.90 3.25 4.05
N ALA A 93 -7.90 4.13 3.93
CA ALA A 93 -7.98 5.51 4.36
C ALA A 93 -7.20 6.44 3.42
N ALA A 94 -7.79 7.60 3.11
CA ALA A 94 -7.19 8.61 2.25
C ALA A 94 -7.53 10.02 2.72
N VAL A 95 -6.54 10.91 2.74
CA VAL A 95 -6.69 12.32 3.16
C VAL A 95 -6.44 13.23 1.96
N PRO A 96 -7.36 14.18 1.64
CA PRO A 96 -7.14 15.16 0.57
C PRO A 96 -5.83 15.92 0.72
N GLY A 97 -5.08 16.03 -0.37
CA GLY A 97 -3.79 16.75 -0.40
C GLY A 97 -2.59 15.99 0.17
N THR A 98 -2.79 14.80 0.74
CA THR A 98 -1.68 13.91 1.08
C THR A 98 -1.23 13.08 -0.14
N ARG A 99 0.03 12.64 -0.12
CA ARG A 99 0.65 11.80 -1.16
C ARG A 99 0.78 10.33 -0.74
N TRP A 100 -0.19 9.84 0.02
CA TRP A 100 -0.23 8.44 0.45
C TRP A 100 -1.66 7.92 0.46
N TRP A 101 -1.79 6.61 0.32
CA TRP A 101 -3.05 5.89 0.42
C TRP A 101 -2.87 4.66 1.32
N LEU A 102 -3.66 4.56 2.38
CA LEU A 102 -3.55 3.46 3.34
C LEU A 102 -4.49 2.33 2.93
N MET A 103 -3.98 1.10 2.93
CA MET A 103 -4.78 -0.14 2.84
C MET A 103 -4.29 -1.15 3.90
N ALA A 104 -5.12 -1.41 4.91
CA ALA A 104 -4.87 -2.40 5.95
C ALA A 104 -5.65 -3.69 5.67
N MET A 105 -4.95 -4.82 5.68
CA MET A 105 -5.53 -6.15 5.42
C MET A 105 -5.76 -6.89 6.74
N PHE A 106 -6.93 -7.50 6.86
CA PHE A 106 -7.35 -8.28 8.01
C PHE A 106 -7.77 -9.67 7.57
N ASP A 107 -7.43 -10.68 8.37
CA ASP A 107 -7.84 -12.06 8.14
C ASP A 107 -9.32 -12.28 8.52
N GLU A 108 -9.79 -13.52 8.37
CA GLU A 108 -11.16 -13.91 8.68
C GLU A 108 -11.53 -13.78 10.17
N CYS A 109 -10.52 -13.70 11.05
CA CYS A 109 -10.64 -13.51 12.48
C CYS A 109 -10.52 -12.03 12.90
N ASP A 110 -10.55 -11.09 11.95
CA ASP A 110 -10.34 -9.66 12.17
C ASP A 110 -8.97 -9.31 12.77
N ARG A 111 -7.96 -10.18 12.58
CA ARG A 111 -6.59 -9.88 12.98
C ARG A 111 -5.90 -9.10 11.87
N LEU A 112 -5.28 -7.98 12.24
CA LEU A 112 -4.49 -7.18 11.31
C LEU A 112 -3.28 -8.00 10.82
N ILE A 113 -3.10 -8.06 9.50
CA ILE A 113 -2.02 -8.79 8.86
C ILE A 113 -0.86 -7.84 8.57
N GLN A 114 -1.15 -6.78 7.83
CA GLN A 114 -0.21 -5.73 7.44
C GLN A 114 -0.98 -4.52 6.89
N ILE A 115 -0.29 -3.40 6.78
CA ILE A 115 -0.78 -2.15 6.20
C ILE A 115 0.15 -1.76 5.06
N TYR A 116 -0.43 -1.50 3.90
CA TYR A 116 0.25 -0.88 2.78
C TYR A 116 -0.05 0.61 2.78
N PHE A 117 0.99 1.39 2.54
CA PHE A 117 0.89 2.79 2.20
C PHE A 117 1.42 2.98 0.79
N ASP A 118 0.51 3.05 -0.19
CA ASP A 118 0.88 3.41 -1.56
C ASP A 118 1.29 4.88 -1.58
N ILE A 119 2.45 5.21 -2.11
CA ILE A 119 2.81 6.60 -2.41
C ILE A 119 2.05 7.04 -3.64
N THR A 120 1.43 8.22 -3.56
CA THR A 120 0.53 8.70 -4.61
C THR A 120 1.03 9.99 -5.26
N GLY A 121 0.72 10.15 -6.54
CA GLY A 121 0.88 11.40 -7.29
C GLY A 121 -0.20 12.43 -6.93
N GLY A 122 -1.13 12.04 -6.08
CA GLY A 122 -2.30 12.79 -5.67
C GLY A 122 -3.54 11.91 -5.64
N SER A 123 -4.56 12.39 -4.95
CA SER A 123 -5.85 11.71 -4.83
C SER A 123 -6.97 12.67 -5.22
N ARG A 124 -7.99 12.14 -5.91
CA ARG A 124 -9.17 12.88 -6.33
C ARG A 124 -10.39 12.36 -5.57
N PHE A 125 -11.16 13.29 -5.05
CA PHE A 125 -12.33 13.01 -4.22
C PHE A 125 -13.64 13.41 -4.91
N ASP A 126 -13.63 13.44 -6.25
CA ASP A 126 -14.76 13.86 -7.10
C ASP A 126 -16.00 12.99 -6.86
N ASP A 127 -15.82 11.67 -6.67
CA ASP A 127 -16.84 10.75 -6.20
C ASP A 127 -16.67 10.50 -4.68
N PRO A 128 -17.54 11.04 -3.82
CA PRO A 128 -17.46 10.93 -2.36
C PRO A 128 -17.74 9.52 -1.82
N GLU A 129 -18.11 8.55 -2.66
CA GLU A 129 -18.19 7.12 -2.33
C GLU A 129 -17.03 6.28 -2.89
N ASN A 130 -16.32 6.78 -3.91
CA ASN A 130 -15.18 6.09 -4.53
C ASN A 130 -14.09 7.07 -5.04
N PRO A 131 -13.23 7.63 -4.15
CA PRO A 131 -12.10 8.44 -4.60
C PRO A 131 -11.11 7.61 -5.40
N THR A 132 -10.27 8.31 -6.16
CA THR A 132 -9.18 7.70 -6.91
C THR A 132 -7.84 8.28 -6.52
N PHE A 133 -6.76 7.57 -6.85
CA PHE A 133 -5.40 8.07 -6.72
C PHE A 133 -4.51 7.62 -7.87
N GLU A 134 -3.47 8.41 -8.15
CA GLU A 134 -2.38 8.03 -9.06
C GLU A 134 -1.31 7.29 -8.25
N ASP A 135 -1.06 6.02 -8.56
CA ASP A 135 -0.01 5.19 -7.97
C ASP A 135 1.37 5.63 -8.47
N MET A 136 2.30 5.83 -7.54
CA MET A 136 3.69 6.21 -7.84
C MET A 136 4.66 5.05 -7.63
N TYR A 137 4.20 3.80 -7.77
CA TYR A 137 4.96 2.55 -7.72
C TYR A 137 5.60 2.21 -6.37
N LEU A 138 6.02 3.21 -5.60
CA LEU A 138 6.68 3.11 -4.32
C LEU A 138 5.66 2.90 -3.21
N ASP A 139 5.94 1.94 -2.34
CA ASP A 139 5.04 1.52 -1.27
C ASP A 139 5.81 1.41 0.06
N ILE A 140 5.13 1.66 1.19
CA ILE A 140 5.63 1.31 2.53
C ILE A 140 4.73 0.23 3.13
N VAL A 141 5.32 -0.87 3.58
CA VAL A 141 4.61 -1.94 4.29
C VAL A 141 4.89 -1.84 5.79
N VAL A 142 3.83 -1.82 6.59
CA VAL A 142 3.87 -1.97 8.04
C VAL A 142 3.27 -3.31 8.41
N SER A 143 4.08 -4.20 8.97
CA SER A 143 3.64 -5.51 9.44
C SER A 143 2.82 -5.42 10.73
N ALA A 144 2.06 -6.47 11.06
CA ALA A 144 1.38 -6.58 12.35
C ALA A 144 2.28 -6.44 13.59
N ASP A 145 3.56 -6.80 13.49
CA ASP A 145 4.56 -6.63 14.56
C ASP A 145 5.18 -5.21 14.61
N GLY A 146 4.73 -4.30 13.73
CA GLY A 146 5.22 -2.94 13.64
C GLY A 146 6.51 -2.75 12.84
N SER A 147 7.08 -3.82 12.26
CA SER A 147 8.20 -3.70 11.32
C SER A 147 7.79 -2.95 10.05
N ILE A 148 8.68 -2.08 9.57
CA ILE A 148 8.44 -1.17 8.45
C ILE A 148 9.45 -1.49 7.35
N GLU A 149 8.95 -1.69 6.13
CA GLU A 149 9.75 -1.95 4.93
C GLU A 149 9.31 -1.03 3.79
N VAL A 150 10.25 -0.38 3.13
CA VAL A 150 10.01 0.34 1.86
C VAL A 150 10.22 -0.65 0.73
N VAL A 151 9.23 -0.78 -0.15
CA VAL A 151 9.22 -1.80 -1.23
C VAL A 151 8.98 -1.14 -2.60
N ASP A 152 9.26 -1.89 -3.66
CA ASP A 152 9.02 -1.50 -5.06
C ASP A 152 9.77 -0.20 -5.49
N ARG A 153 10.92 0.09 -4.84
CA ARG A 153 11.82 1.20 -5.22
C ARG A 153 12.39 1.03 -6.62
N ASP A 154 12.65 -0.20 -7.03
CA ASP A 154 13.08 -0.53 -8.38
C ASP A 154 11.98 -0.25 -9.41
N GLU A 155 10.71 -0.55 -9.10
CA GLU A 155 9.58 -0.19 -9.98
C GLU A 155 9.49 1.34 -10.19
N LEU A 156 9.70 2.14 -9.14
CA LEU A 156 9.76 3.60 -9.26
C LEU A 156 10.92 4.07 -10.18
N ASP A 157 12.10 3.49 -10.02
CA ASP A 157 13.28 3.84 -10.83
C ASP A 157 13.10 3.38 -12.30
N GLU A 158 12.50 2.23 -12.54
CA GLU A 158 12.14 1.72 -13.88
C GLU A 158 11.08 2.59 -14.55
N ALA A 159 10.09 3.08 -13.79
CA ALA A 159 9.10 4.04 -14.28
C ALA A 159 9.75 5.35 -14.75
N LEU A 160 10.79 5.82 -14.05
CA LEU A 160 11.56 6.99 -14.49
C LEU A 160 12.37 6.68 -15.76
N GLN A 161 13.08 5.55 -15.79
CA GLN A 161 13.92 5.15 -16.93
C GLN A 161 13.12 4.94 -18.21
N SER A 162 11.88 4.42 -18.10
CA SER A 162 10.97 4.23 -19.22
C SER A 162 10.24 5.51 -19.66
N GLY A 163 10.36 6.60 -18.89
CA GLY A 163 9.64 7.85 -19.14
C GLY A 163 8.15 7.81 -18.73
N ALA A 164 7.72 6.79 -17.99
CA ALA A 164 6.36 6.71 -17.46
C ALA A 164 6.08 7.80 -16.41
N ILE A 165 7.10 8.27 -15.71
CA ILE A 165 7.04 9.41 -14.79
C ILE A 165 8.16 10.41 -15.07
N THR A 166 7.94 11.67 -14.70
CA THR A 166 8.95 12.73 -14.79
C THR A 166 9.96 12.65 -13.64
N VAL A 167 11.13 13.27 -13.81
CA VAL A 167 12.12 13.46 -12.74
C VAL A 167 11.50 14.16 -11.52
N LEU A 168 10.59 15.12 -11.75
CA LEU A 168 9.90 15.82 -10.68
C LEU A 168 9.00 14.87 -9.88
N GLN A 169 8.15 14.08 -10.55
CA GLN A 169 7.26 13.10 -9.90
C GLN A 169 8.06 12.04 -9.13
N HIS A 170 9.17 11.56 -9.69
CA HIS A 170 10.07 10.62 -9.02
C HIS A 170 10.62 11.21 -7.71
N ARG A 171 11.14 12.44 -7.75
CA ARG A 171 11.63 13.14 -6.55
C ARG A 171 10.51 13.35 -5.52
N GLU A 172 9.33 13.80 -5.94
CA GLU A 172 8.19 14.03 -5.04
C GLU A 172 7.72 12.74 -4.37
N ALA A 173 7.74 11.60 -5.07
CA ALA A 173 7.42 10.31 -4.49
C ALA A 173 8.43 9.88 -3.41
N ILE A 174 9.72 10.12 -3.65
CA ILE A 174 10.78 9.85 -2.66
C ILE A 174 10.59 10.71 -1.42
N GLU A 175 10.41 12.03 -1.60
CA GLU A 175 10.22 12.96 -0.48
C GLU A 175 8.96 12.62 0.34
N ALA A 176 7.87 12.23 -0.33
CA ALA A 176 6.64 11.78 0.33
C ALA A 176 6.87 10.50 1.13
N CYS A 177 7.58 9.53 0.56
CA CYS A 177 7.93 8.27 1.21
C CYS A 177 8.79 8.51 2.46
N GLU A 178 9.88 9.27 2.36
CA GLU A 178 10.77 9.57 3.49
C GLU A 178 10.01 10.27 4.63
N LYS A 179 9.13 11.22 4.30
CA LYS A 179 8.30 11.91 5.28
C LYS A 179 7.32 10.96 5.97
N LEU A 180 6.67 10.08 5.22
CA LEU A 180 5.72 9.11 5.75
C LEU A 180 6.43 8.05 6.59
N GLU A 181 7.55 7.52 6.13
CA GLU A 181 8.35 6.54 6.84
C GLU A 181 8.77 7.07 8.22
N LYS A 182 9.24 8.33 8.28
CA LYS A 182 9.57 8.98 9.55
C LYS A 182 8.37 9.02 10.49
N PHE A 183 7.20 9.43 10.01
CA PHE A 183 5.98 9.45 10.80
C PHE A 183 5.62 8.04 11.32
N LEU A 184 5.71 7.01 10.47
CA LEU A 184 5.39 5.64 10.84
C LEU A 184 6.37 5.07 11.87
N ARG A 185 7.67 5.39 11.77
CA ARG A 185 8.67 4.96 12.77
C ARG A 185 8.39 5.51 14.16
N GLU A 186 7.77 6.68 14.24
CA GLU A 186 7.39 7.32 15.50
C GLU A 186 6.00 6.87 16.01
N ASN A 187 5.11 6.38 15.13
CA ASN A 187 3.68 6.20 15.41
C ASN A 187 3.09 4.83 15.03
N SER A 188 3.90 3.83 14.64
CA SER A 188 3.41 2.57 14.07
C SER A 188 2.37 1.86 14.94
N THR A 189 2.61 1.73 16.25
CA THR A 189 1.64 1.13 17.17
C THR A 189 0.28 1.83 17.13
N ALA A 190 0.27 3.17 17.18
CA ALA A 190 -0.97 3.94 17.13
C ALA A 190 -1.70 3.78 15.79
N VAL A 191 -0.96 3.68 14.69
CA VAL A 191 -1.52 3.42 13.35
C VAL A 191 -2.17 2.02 13.28
N LEU A 192 -1.50 0.98 13.77
CA LEU A 192 -2.02 -0.40 13.81
C LEU A 192 -3.32 -0.47 14.63
N GLU A 193 -3.32 0.15 15.82
CA GLU A 193 -4.48 0.21 16.71
C GLU A 193 -5.65 0.99 16.07
N TRP A 194 -5.36 2.13 15.44
CA TRP A 194 -6.35 2.95 14.76
C TRP A 194 -7.01 2.20 13.60
N CYS A 195 -6.22 1.53 12.74
CA CYS A 195 -6.76 0.70 11.65
C CYS A 195 -7.69 -0.39 12.21
N SER A 196 -7.28 -1.08 13.26
CA SER A 196 -8.09 -2.14 13.90
C SER A 196 -9.38 -1.59 14.55
N ALA A 197 -9.35 -0.36 15.07
CA ALA A 197 -10.53 0.30 15.61
C ALA A 197 -11.51 0.71 14.49
N MET A 198 -11.00 1.30 13.41
CA MET A 198 -11.83 1.77 12.29
C MET A 198 -12.41 0.62 11.48
N GLN A 199 -11.65 -0.46 11.27
CA GLN A 199 -12.16 -1.68 10.66
C GLN A 199 -13.37 -2.22 11.43
N ARG A 200 -13.26 -2.39 12.75
CA ARG A 200 -14.37 -2.87 13.60
C ARG A 200 -15.56 -1.93 13.58
N LYS A 201 -15.33 -0.62 13.50
CA LYS A 201 -16.40 0.38 13.37
C LYS A 201 -17.18 0.19 12.07
N LEU A 202 -16.49 0.19 10.93
CA LEU A 202 -17.14 0.05 9.62
C LEU A 202 -17.79 -1.33 9.44
N LYS A 203 -17.17 -2.41 9.96
CA LYS A 203 -17.72 -3.77 9.86
C LYS A 203 -19.09 -3.90 10.52
N ARG A 204 -19.33 -3.20 11.65
CA ARG A 204 -20.65 -3.16 12.32
C ARG A 204 -21.73 -2.44 11.51
N GLU A 205 -21.33 -1.58 10.58
CA GLU A 205 -22.24 -0.83 9.72
C GLU A 205 -22.53 -1.57 8.41
N MET A 206 -21.83 -2.70 8.14
CA MET A 206 -22.02 -3.44 6.91
C MET A 206 -23.38 -4.16 6.90
N PRO A 207 -24.12 -4.11 5.78
CA PRO A 207 -25.32 -4.92 5.62
C PRO A 207 -24.98 -6.42 5.75
N VAL A 208 -25.86 -7.13 6.46
CA VAL A 208 -25.82 -8.60 6.59
C VAL A 208 -26.07 -9.23 5.23
#